data_AF-A0A0M2F5I5-F1
#
_entry.id   AF-A0A0M2F5I5-F1
#
_cell.length_a   1.000
_cell.length_b   1.000
_cell.length_c   1.000
_cell.angle_alpha   90.00
_cell.angle_beta   90.00
_cell.angle_gamma   90.00
#
_symmetry.space_group_name_H-M   'P 1'
#
loop_
_entity.id
_entity.type
_entity.pdbx_description
1 polymer ?
#
loop_
_entity_poly.entity_id
_entity_poly.type
_entity_poly.pdbx_seq_one_letter_code
_entity_poly.pdbx_strand_id
1 'polypeptide(L)' 'MSDGSCQAAVAAIQFALELDADECKMFLRYWNEGEFDILREEWVDIPDEVFIGADPLFQKMSVS' A
#
# COMPACT_ATOMS: atom_id res chain seq x y z
N MET A 1 15.14 12.28 3.66
CA MET A 1 14.09 11.28 3.38
C MET A 1 13.28 11.82 2.22
N SER A 2 13.21 11.06 1.12
CA SER A 2 12.58 11.51 -0.12
C SER A 2 11.07 11.64 0.08
N ASP A 3 10.49 12.73 -0.44
CA ASP A 3 9.10 13.18 -0.26
C ASP A 3 8.02 12.12 -0.60
N GLY A 4 8.37 11.06 -1.34
CA GLY A 4 7.44 10.01 -1.77
C GLY A 4 6.96 9.04 -0.68
N SER A 5 7.79 8.73 0.33
CA SER A 5 7.38 7.78 1.39
C SER A 5 6.22 8.31 2.25
N CYS A 6 6.18 9.62 2.48
CA CYS A 6 5.06 10.26 3.19
C CYS A 6 3.76 10.19 2.38
N GLN A 7 3.84 10.28 1.04
CA GLN A 7 2.66 10.19 0.19
C GLN A 7 2.09 8.77 0.18
N ALA A 8 2.95 7.75 0.16
CA ALA A 8 2.53 6.35 0.24
C ALA A 8 1.85 6.01 1.56
N ALA A 9 2.39 6.51 2.68
CA ALA A 9 1.76 6.31 3.99
C ALA A 9 0.35 6.94 4.06
N VAL A 10 0.17 8.13 3.48
CA VAL A 10 -1.14 8.79 3.41
C VAL A 10 -2.11 7.97 2.54
N ALA A 11 -1.67 7.50 1.38
CA ALA A 11 -2.48 6.66 0.49
C ALA A 11 -2.89 5.35 1.18
N ALA A 12 -1.98 4.70 1.91
CA ALA A 12 -2.26 3.48 2.66
C ALA A 12 -3.33 3.69 3.74
N ILE A 13 -3.25 4.81 4.47
CA ILE A 13 -4.26 5.18 5.48
C ILE A 13 -5.61 5.46 4.81
N GLN A 14 -5.63 6.19 3.69
CA GLN A 14 -6.87 6.50 2.98
C GLN A 14 -7.57 5.23 2.48
N PHE A 15 -6.83 4.29 1.89
CA PHE A 15 -7.36 2.99 1.49
C PHE A 15 -7.88 2.20 2.69
N ALA A 16 -7.11 2.14 3.79
CA ALA A 16 -7.49 1.40 4.98
C ALA A 16 -8.76 1.93 5.67
N LEU A 17 -9.10 3.22 5.49
CA LEU A 17 -10.33 3.81 6.04
C LEU A 17 -11.59 3.35 5.32
N GLU A 18 -11.46 2.79 4.12
CA GLU A 18 -12.58 2.24 3.33
C GLU A 18 -12.86 0.77 3.68
N LEU A 19 -11.97 0.11 4.42
CA LEU A 19 -12.08 -1.28 4.85
C LEU A 19 -12.85 -1.43 6.17
N ASP A 20 -13.34 -2.65 6.43
CA ASP A 20 -13.87 -2.99 7.76
C ASP A 20 -12.77 -2.91 8.84
N ALA A 21 -13.16 -2.70 10.09
CA ALA A 21 -12.23 -2.37 11.18
C ALA A 21 -11.11 -3.41 11.41
N ASP A 22 -11.38 -4.70 11.16
CA ASP A 22 -10.40 -5.77 11.31
C ASP A 22 -9.47 -5.85 10.08
N GLU A 23 -10.01 -5.68 8.88
CA GLU A 23 -9.22 -5.60 7.63
C GLU A 23 -8.33 -4.36 7.61
N CYS A 24 -8.83 -3.21 8.07
CA CYS A 24 -8.09 -1.97 8.24
C CYS A 24 -6.82 -2.17 9.06
N LYS A 25 -6.93 -2.80 10.24
CA LYS A 25 -5.78 -3.08 11.11
C LYS A 25 -4.79 -4.05 10.47
N MET A 26 -5.30 -5.08 9.81
CA MET A 26 -4.48 -6.09 9.15
C MET A 26 -3.70 -5.49 7.97
N PHE A 27 -4.39 -4.74 7.12
CA PHE A 27 -3.81 -4.02 5.99
C PHE A 27 -2.70 -3.06 6.46
N LEU A 28 -2.98 -2.19 7.43
CA LEU A 28 -2.00 -1.23 7.93
C LEU A 28 -0.79 -1.90 8.58
N ARG A 29 -0.99 -3.04 9.24
CA ARG A 29 0.11 -3.84 9.79
C ARG A 29 1.01 -4.37 8.68
N TYR A 30 0.45 -5.04 7.67
CA TYR A 30 1.24 -5.58 6.56
C TYR A 30 1.96 -4.48 5.80
N TRP A 31 1.29 -3.34 5.56
CA TRP A 31 1.90 -2.19 4.91
C TRP A 31 3.09 -1.63 5.72
N ASN A 32 2.93 -1.47 7.04
CA ASN A 32 3.97 -0.92 7.90
C ASN A 32 5.19 -1.87 8.05
N GLU A 33 4.98 -3.18 7.99
CA GLU A 33 6.06 -4.18 8.03
C GLU A 33 6.72 -4.38 6.65
N GLY A 34 6.20 -3.77 5.58
CA GLY A 34 6.70 -3.93 4.22
C GLY A 34 6.33 -5.25 3.56
N GLU A 35 5.29 -5.92 4.07
CA GLU A 35 4.75 -7.19 3.54
C GLU A 35 3.88 -6.94 2.30
N PHE A 36 4.42 -6.23 1.31
CA PHE A 36 3.68 -5.75 0.13
C PHE A 36 3.20 -6.88 -0.78
N ASP A 37 3.87 -8.04 -0.77
CA ASP A 37 3.46 -9.20 -1.56
C ASP A 37 2.14 -9.77 -1.05
N ILE A 38 1.95 -9.86 0.27
CA ILE A 38 0.69 -10.27 0.89
C ILE A 38 -0.42 -9.29 0.51
N LEU A 39 -0.13 -7.98 0.51
CA LEU A 39 -1.12 -6.97 0.12
C LEU A 39 -1.63 -7.17 -1.31
N ARG A 40 -0.73 -7.48 -2.26
CA ARG A 40 -1.08 -7.71 -3.67
C ARG A 40 -1.86 -9.01 -3.90
N GLU A 41 -1.64 -10.01 -3.06
CA GLU A 41 -2.32 -11.30 -3.16
C GLU A 41 -3.73 -11.26 -2.55
N GLU A 42 -3.89 -10.58 -1.41
CA GLU A 42 -5.10 -10.66 -0.59
C GLU A 42 -6.08 -9.50 -0.85
N TRP A 43 -5.61 -8.33 -1.29
CA TRP A 43 -6.47 -7.17 -1.59
C TRP A 43 -6.47 -6.83 -3.07
N VAL A 44 -7.66 -6.59 -3.61
CA VAL A 44 -7.86 -6.15 -4.99
C VAL A 44 -7.88 -4.62 -5.06
N ASP A 45 -7.51 -4.08 -6.22
CA ASP A 45 -7.64 -2.65 -6.57
C ASP A 45 -6.94 -1.67 -5.60
N ILE A 46 -5.86 -2.11 -4.94
CA ILE A 46 -5.01 -1.20 -4.15
C ILE A 46 -4.39 -0.16 -5.10
N PRO A 47 -4.52 1.15 -4.81
CA PRO A 47 -3.89 2.21 -5.61
C PRO A 47 -2.36 2.09 -5.65
N ASP A 48 -1.75 2.33 -6.81
CA ASP A 48 -0.29 2.35 -6.99
C ASP A 48 0.40 3.28 -5.97
N GLU A 49 -0.23 4.40 -5.63
CA GLU A 49 0.23 5.40 -4.68
C GLU A 49 0.54 4.82 -3.29
N VAL A 50 -0.13 3.73 -2.90
CA VAL A 50 0.14 3.01 -1.66
C VAL A 50 1.56 2.43 -1.64
N PHE A 51 2.13 2.13 -2.80
CA PHE A 51 3.44 1.49 -2.93
C PHE A 51 4.54 2.45 -3.38
N ILE A 52 4.21 3.50 -4.15
CA ILE A 52 5.19 4.42 -4.74
C ILE A 52 6.01 5.14 -3.66
N GLY A 53 7.28 4.79 -3.53
CA GLY A 53 8.19 5.37 -2.54
C GLY A 53 8.17 4.68 -1.17
N ALA A 54 7.30 3.69 -0.96
CA ALA A 54 7.32 2.78 0.18
C ALA A 54 7.92 1.41 -0.19
N ASP A 55 7.55 0.85 -1.34
CA ASP A 55 8.12 -0.39 -1.87
C ASP A 55 9.25 -0.10 -2.88
N PRO A 56 10.51 -0.42 -2.57
CA PRO A 56 11.64 -0.25 -3.48
C PRO A 56 11.54 -1.10 -4.76
N LEU A 57 10.75 -2.18 -4.73
CA LEU A 57 10.54 -3.09 -5.86
C LEU A 57 9.31 -2.72 -6.69
N PHE A 58 8.58 -1.66 -6.33
CA PHE A 58 7.40 -1.25 -7.07
C PHE A 58 7.75 -0.95 -8.53
N GLN A 59 7.25 -1.78 -9.43
CA GLN A 59 7.26 -1.53 -10.86
C GLN A 59 5.83 -1.25 -11.27
N LYS A 60 5.56 -0.01 -11.71
CA LYS A 60 4.28 0.29 -12.36
C LYS A 60 4.17 -0.66 -13.54
N MET A 61 3.21 -1.58 -13.48
CA MET A 61 2.95 -2.51 -14.58
C MET A 61 2.65 -1.65 -15.81
N SER A 62 3.63 -1.51 -16.69
CA SER A 62 3.46 -0.77 -17.93
C SER A 62 2.62 -1.66 -18.83
N VAL A 63 1.30 -1.48 -18.77
CA VAL A 63 0.40 -2.06 -19.77
C VAL A 63 0.85 -1.51 -21.12
N SER A 64 1.39 -2.40 -21.95
CA SER A 64 1.77 -2.12 -23.35
C SER A 64 0.55 -2.16 -24.26
#